data_AF-A0A1V9FCF2-F1
#
_entry.id   AF-A0A1V9FCF2-F1
#
_cell.length_a   1.000
_cell.length_b   1.000
_cell.length_c   1.000
_cell.angle_alpha   90.00
_cell.angle_beta   90.00
_cell.angle_gamma   90.00
#
_symmetry.space_group_name_H-M   'P 1'
#
loop_
_entity.id
_entity.type
_entity.pdbx_description
1 polymer ?
#
loop_
_entity_poly.entity_id
_entity_poly.type
_entity_poly.pdbx_seq_one_letter_code
_entity_poly.pdbx_strand_id
1 'polypeptide(L)'
;MEYKLQKPVHGTIGTSKYQCVIEWRNGQFIADEPVVQGGKDTGPDPYTLLLSSLASCTLVTLRMYIDRKGWDIPEIKVNTNMWQSKEGDNTITIIDRDIIFPAGLEPEKKNRLLEIASHCPVSKMLEGNIKVRSYVFHEEEVDRKLKYSNEDITVVWKPELCKHSGRCVMQLPKVFNLKTKPWVTMSGADTEAIKAQVEKCPTGALSWVYNKPESPEEPAIDSEF
;
A
#
# COMPACT_ATOMS: atom_id res chain seq x y z
N MET A 1 -10.60 -6.68 -9.66
CA MET A 1 -9.33 -6.69 -8.89
C MET A 1 -9.14 -5.30 -8.34
N GLU A 2 -9.29 -5.13 -7.03
CA GLU A 2 -9.20 -3.84 -6.35
C GLU A 2 -8.10 -3.89 -5.30
N TYR A 3 -7.27 -2.85 -5.20
CA TYR A 3 -6.26 -2.77 -4.14
C TYR A 3 -6.89 -2.25 -2.85
N LYS A 4 -6.42 -2.75 -1.71
CA LYS A 4 -6.84 -2.28 -0.37
C LYS A 4 -6.48 -0.82 -0.10
N LEU A 5 -5.46 -0.28 -0.77
CA LEU A 5 -4.97 1.10 -0.62
C LEU A 5 -5.05 1.84 -1.95
N GLN A 6 -5.38 3.14 -1.89
CA GLN A 6 -5.44 4.01 -3.07
C GLN A 6 -4.05 4.27 -3.67
N LYS A 7 -3.05 4.49 -2.79
CA LYS A 7 -1.62 4.60 -3.14
C LYS A 7 -0.88 3.41 -2.52
N PRO A 8 0.15 2.85 -3.18
CA PRO A 8 0.98 1.80 -2.59
C PRO A 8 1.71 2.34 -1.36
N VAL A 9 2.10 1.43 -0.46
CA VAL A 9 3.15 1.73 0.52
C VAL A 9 4.45 1.86 -0.27
N HIS A 10 5.16 2.96 -0.09
CA HIS A 10 6.44 3.20 -0.74
C HIS A 10 7.58 2.93 0.26
N GLY A 11 8.61 2.23 -0.19
CA GLY A 11 9.78 1.93 0.63
C GLY A 11 11.04 2.30 -0.11
N THR A 12 11.95 2.98 0.56
CA THR A 12 13.27 3.34 0.04
C THR A 12 14.35 2.87 0.97
N ILE A 13 15.48 2.47 0.40
CA ILE A 13 16.71 2.16 1.12
C ILE A 13 17.87 2.81 0.37
N GLY A 14 18.72 3.53 1.10
CA GLY A 14 19.94 4.12 0.57
C GLY A 14 21.15 3.23 0.81
N THR A 15 22.31 3.84 1.01
CA THR A 15 23.56 3.13 1.34
C THR A 15 23.75 2.88 2.84
N SER A 16 22.90 3.46 3.70
CA SER A 16 22.90 3.13 5.13
C SER A 16 22.49 1.66 5.29
N LYS A 17 23.29 0.89 6.04
CA LYS A 17 23.06 -0.54 6.22
C LYS A 17 21.68 -0.80 6.82
N TYR A 18 20.88 -1.58 6.09
CA TYR A 18 19.60 -2.19 6.47
C TYR A 18 18.49 -1.25 6.98
N GLN A 19 18.72 0.06 6.93
CA GLN A 19 17.75 1.07 7.33
C GLN A 19 16.93 1.52 6.12
N CYS A 20 15.63 1.37 6.21
CA CYS A 20 14.65 1.76 5.20
C CYS A 20 13.77 2.90 5.70
N VAL A 21 13.29 3.74 4.78
CA VAL A 21 12.19 4.67 5.03
C VAL A 21 10.93 4.10 4.38
N ILE A 22 9.86 3.96 5.16
CA ILE A 22 8.57 3.46 4.71
C ILE A 22 7.55 4.60 4.79
N GLU A 23 6.87 4.87 3.67
CA GLU A 23 5.89 5.92 3.53
C GLU A 23 4.50 5.32 3.24
N TRP A 24 3.48 5.83 3.92
CA TRP A 24 2.08 5.48 3.66
C TRP A 24 1.21 6.72 3.73
N ARG A 25 0.19 6.82 2.86
CA ARG A 25 -0.81 7.92 2.86
C ARG A 25 -0.21 9.32 3.10
N ASN A 26 -0.13 9.74 4.36
CA ASN A 26 0.31 11.04 4.85
C ASN A 26 1.41 10.96 5.94
N GLY A 27 2.09 9.83 6.10
CA GLY A 27 3.12 9.62 7.12
C GLY A 27 4.27 8.74 6.66
N GLN A 28 5.33 8.70 7.46
CA GLN A 28 6.50 7.88 7.25
C GLN A 28 7.08 7.35 8.57
N PHE A 29 7.78 6.21 8.52
CA PHE A 29 8.56 5.66 9.62
C PHE A 29 9.83 5.00 9.11
N ILE A 30 10.78 4.78 10.03
CA ILE A 30 12.01 4.02 9.76
C ILE A 30 11.78 2.55 10.10
N ALA A 31 12.23 1.65 9.22
CA ALA A 31 12.39 0.23 9.51
C ALA A 31 13.89 -0.09 9.49
N ASP A 32 14.38 -0.84 10.46
CA ASP A 32 15.82 -1.08 10.61
C ASP A 32 16.06 -2.45 11.23
N GLU A 33 17.13 -3.10 10.81
CA GLU A 33 17.56 -4.35 11.42
C GLU A 33 18.26 -4.06 12.76
N PRO A 34 18.24 -5.00 13.72
CA PRO A 34 18.95 -4.84 14.98
C PRO A 34 20.46 -4.84 14.77
N VAL A 35 21.20 -4.36 15.77
CA VAL A 35 22.68 -4.27 15.74
C VAL A 35 23.35 -5.62 15.44
N VAL A 36 22.79 -6.71 15.97
CA VAL A 36 23.26 -8.09 15.73
C VAL A 36 23.22 -8.49 14.26
N GLN A 37 22.30 -7.93 13.48
CA GLN A 37 22.19 -8.15 12.03
C GLN A 37 22.87 -7.04 11.21
N GLY A 38 23.59 -6.12 11.87
CA GLY A 38 24.36 -5.05 11.25
C GLY A 38 23.59 -3.78 10.93
N GLY A 39 22.33 -3.66 11.39
CA GLY A 39 21.57 -2.42 11.36
C GLY A 39 21.88 -1.54 12.57
N LYS A 40 21.06 -0.51 12.80
CA LYS A 40 21.26 0.46 13.89
C LYS A 40 20.17 0.39 14.97
N ASP A 41 19.19 -0.51 14.82
CA ASP A 41 18.06 -0.65 15.75
C ASP A 41 17.29 0.67 15.96
N THR A 42 17.18 1.48 14.90
CA THR A 42 16.52 2.80 14.93
C THR A 42 15.02 2.76 14.59
N GLY A 43 14.52 1.59 14.28
CA GLY A 43 13.13 1.30 13.95
C GLY A 43 12.89 -0.20 14.01
N PRO A 44 11.62 -0.65 13.97
CA PRO A 44 11.30 -2.07 14.00
C PRO A 44 11.83 -2.78 12.75
N ASP A 45 12.35 -4.00 12.95
CA ASP A 45 12.69 -4.91 11.87
C ASP A 45 11.42 -5.42 11.12
N PRO A 46 11.57 -6.06 9.95
CA PRO A 46 10.44 -6.55 9.17
C PRO A 46 9.52 -7.55 9.89
N TYR A 47 10.06 -8.42 10.74
CA TYR A 47 9.25 -9.37 11.52
C TYR A 47 8.47 -8.64 12.62
N THR A 48 9.11 -7.69 13.30
CA THR A 48 8.46 -6.83 14.29
C THR A 48 7.33 -6.02 13.65
N LEU A 49 7.51 -5.50 12.44
CA LEU A 49 6.44 -4.82 11.69
C LEU A 49 5.27 -5.75 11.34
N LEU A 50 5.55 -6.98 10.90
CA LEU A 50 4.52 -7.97 10.61
C LEU A 50 3.70 -8.31 11.87
N LEU A 51 4.36 -8.59 12.98
CA LEU A 51 3.72 -8.87 14.27
C LEU A 51 2.92 -7.67 14.80
N SER A 52 3.49 -6.47 14.69
CA SER A 52 2.82 -5.21 15.04
C SER A 52 1.54 -5.00 14.24
N SER A 53 1.52 -5.40 12.96
CA SER A 53 0.31 -5.34 12.12
C SER A 53 -0.80 -6.25 12.65
N LEU A 54 -0.47 -7.45 13.13
CA LEU A 54 -1.43 -8.38 13.73
C LEU A 54 -1.92 -7.87 15.09
N ALA A 55 -1.00 -7.40 15.94
CA ALA A 55 -1.33 -6.88 17.27
C ALA A 55 -2.27 -5.67 17.17
N SER A 56 -1.90 -4.68 16.37
CA SER A 56 -2.71 -3.46 16.15
C SER A 56 -4.09 -3.78 15.53
N CYS A 57 -4.14 -4.64 14.52
CA CYS A 57 -5.40 -5.04 13.90
C CYS A 57 -6.32 -5.77 14.88
N THR A 58 -5.75 -6.61 15.75
CA THR A 58 -6.49 -7.30 16.82
C THR A 58 -7.05 -6.30 17.82
N LEU A 59 -6.21 -5.41 18.38
CA LEU A 59 -6.62 -4.40 19.35
C LEU A 59 -7.75 -3.50 18.83
N VAL A 60 -7.62 -3.00 17.60
CA VAL A 60 -8.65 -2.18 16.96
C VAL A 60 -9.97 -2.95 16.82
N THR A 61 -9.91 -4.21 16.38
CA THR A 61 -11.11 -5.05 16.20
C THR A 61 -11.81 -5.31 17.54
N LEU A 62 -11.05 -5.60 18.60
CA LEU A 62 -11.59 -5.80 19.94
C LEU A 62 -12.23 -4.52 20.48
N ARG A 63 -11.53 -3.38 20.36
CA ARG A 63 -12.06 -2.08 20.79
C ARG A 63 -13.37 -1.74 20.09
N MET A 64 -13.43 -1.87 18.77
CA MET A 64 -14.66 -1.68 17.99
C MET A 64 -15.83 -2.56 18.50
N TYR A 65 -15.55 -3.81 18.86
CA TYR A 65 -16.56 -4.72 19.40
C TYR A 65 -17.05 -4.31 20.79
N ILE A 66 -16.12 -3.94 21.67
CA ILE A 66 -16.37 -3.48 23.04
C ILE A 66 -17.23 -2.23 23.03
N ASP A 67 -16.86 -1.24 22.20
CA ASP A 67 -17.59 0.02 22.06
C ASP A 67 -19.03 -0.24 21.56
N ARG A 68 -19.18 -1.14 20.57
CA ARG A 68 -20.50 -1.55 20.07
C ARG A 68 -21.36 -2.23 21.12
N LYS A 69 -20.75 -2.93 22.09
CA LYS A 69 -21.45 -3.60 23.19
C LYS A 69 -21.66 -2.71 24.40
N GLY A 70 -21.09 -1.50 24.42
CA GLY A 70 -21.14 -0.61 25.57
C GLY A 70 -20.44 -1.20 26.81
N TRP A 71 -19.41 -2.02 26.61
CA TRP A 71 -18.65 -2.60 27.73
C TRP A 71 -17.58 -1.63 28.21
N ASP A 72 -17.51 -1.43 29.53
CA ASP A 72 -16.43 -0.65 30.14
C ASP A 72 -15.20 -1.53 30.37
N ILE A 73 -14.30 -1.53 29.38
CA ILE A 73 -13.00 -2.21 29.44
C ILE A 73 -11.93 -1.17 29.11
N PRO A 74 -11.19 -0.66 30.12
CA PRO A 74 -10.32 0.50 29.93
C PRO A 74 -9.11 0.19 29.03
N GLU A 75 -8.50 -0.98 29.20
CA GLU A 75 -7.27 -1.35 28.50
C GLU A 75 -7.32 -2.82 28.05
N ILE A 76 -6.70 -3.09 26.90
CA ILE A 76 -6.47 -4.44 26.38
C ILE A 76 -5.03 -4.44 25.87
N LYS A 77 -4.27 -5.48 26.17
CA LYS A 77 -2.91 -5.65 25.64
C LYS A 77 -2.85 -6.89 24.78
N VAL A 78 -1.97 -6.85 23.79
CA VAL A 78 -1.71 -7.99 22.93
C VAL A 78 -0.20 -8.14 22.83
N ASN A 79 0.29 -9.33 23.17
CA ASN A 79 1.65 -9.75 22.85
C ASN A 79 1.59 -10.70 21.66
N THR A 80 2.54 -10.55 20.74
CA THR A 80 2.67 -11.44 19.58
C THR A 80 4.10 -11.85 19.42
N ASN A 81 4.32 -13.11 19.07
CA ASN A 81 5.63 -13.63 18.72
C ASN A 81 5.50 -14.65 17.60
N MET A 82 6.58 -14.97 16.90
CA MET A 82 6.58 -16.01 15.88
C MET A 82 7.73 -16.97 16.04
N TRP A 83 7.51 -18.19 15.57
CA TRP A 83 8.54 -19.18 15.37
C TRP A 83 8.26 -19.96 14.09
N GLN A 84 9.29 -20.59 13.56
CA GLN A 84 9.22 -21.35 12.33
C GLN A 84 9.76 -22.75 12.55
N SER A 85 9.12 -23.73 11.93
CA SER A 85 9.53 -25.13 11.92
C SER A 85 9.57 -25.65 10.50
N LYS A 86 10.35 -26.72 10.28
CA LYS A 86 10.38 -27.43 9.01
C LYS A 86 9.55 -28.71 9.12
N GLU A 87 8.59 -28.87 8.22
CA GLU A 87 7.88 -30.13 7.99
C GLU A 87 8.14 -30.57 6.55
N GLY A 88 9.09 -31.50 6.39
CA GLY A 88 9.62 -31.86 5.07
C GLY A 88 10.32 -30.67 4.39
N ASP A 89 9.95 -30.39 3.14
CA ASP A 89 10.46 -29.25 2.36
C ASP A 89 9.72 -27.93 2.66
N ASN A 90 8.64 -27.99 3.46
CA ASN A 90 7.84 -26.82 3.78
C ASN A 90 8.31 -26.16 5.08
N THR A 91 8.36 -24.83 5.07
CA THR A 91 8.51 -24.04 6.30
C THR A 91 7.13 -23.68 6.82
N ILE A 92 6.82 -24.12 8.04
CA ILE A 92 5.61 -23.74 8.76
C ILE A 92 5.95 -22.56 9.67
N THR A 93 5.17 -21.50 9.56
CA THR A 93 5.27 -20.33 10.45
C THR A 93 4.11 -20.35 11.41
N ILE A 94 4.41 -20.24 12.70
CA ILE A 94 3.42 -20.18 13.78
C ILE A 94 3.59 -18.84 14.47
N ILE A 95 2.48 -18.14 14.66
CA ILE A 95 2.42 -16.85 15.34
C ILE A 95 1.54 -17.03 16.57
N ASP A 96 2.15 -16.86 17.74
CA ASP A 96 1.46 -16.87 19.02
C ASP A 96 0.93 -15.47 19.33
N ARG A 97 -0.26 -15.41 19.91
CA ARG A 97 -0.93 -14.16 20.29
C ARG A 97 -1.58 -14.29 21.65
N ASP A 98 -1.02 -13.59 22.63
CA ASP A 98 -1.56 -13.51 23.98
C ASP A 98 -2.37 -12.24 24.16
N ILE A 99 -3.65 -12.37 24.52
CA ILE A 99 -4.54 -11.24 24.77
C ILE A 99 -4.74 -11.09 26.28
N ILE A 100 -4.37 -9.93 26.79
CA ILE A 100 -4.38 -9.64 28.22
C ILE A 100 -5.51 -8.64 28.50
N PHE A 101 -6.40 -9.04 29.41
CA PHE A 101 -7.53 -8.23 29.86
C PHE A 101 -7.33 -7.77 31.31
N PRO A 102 -8.02 -6.71 31.75
CA PRO A 102 -8.01 -6.27 33.13
C PRO A 102 -8.46 -7.36 34.11
N ALA A 103 -8.00 -7.25 35.35
CA ALA A 103 -8.49 -8.10 36.44
C ALA A 103 -10.01 -7.90 36.62
N GLY A 104 -10.72 -8.96 37.02
CA GLY A 104 -12.16 -8.92 37.27
C GLY A 104 -13.06 -8.99 36.03
N LEU A 105 -12.52 -8.99 34.80
CA LEU A 105 -13.34 -9.21 33.62
C LEU A 105 -13.90 -10.64 33.59
N GLU A 106 -15.22 -10.75 33.44
CA GLU A 106 -15.95 -12.02 33.43
C GLU A 106 -15.43 -13.00 32.37
N PRO A 107 -15.31 -14.31 32.68
CA PRO A 107 -14.80 -15.31 31.74
C PRO A 107 -15.56 -15.34 30.41
N GLU A 108 -16.88 -15.14 30.44
CA GLU A 108 -17.71 -15.11 29.22
C GLU A 108 -17.30 -13.97 28.27
N LYS A 109 -17.03 -12.77 28.81
CA LYS A 109 -16.56 -11.63 28.02
C LYS A 109 -15.17 -11.90 27.45
N LYS A 110 -14.28 -12.53 28.23
CA LYS A 110 -12.93 -12.92 27.77
C LYS A 110 -12.99 -13.91 26.61
N ASN A 111 -13.77 -14.98 26.75
CA ASN A 111 -13.96 -15.98 25.70
C ASN A 111 -14.58 -15.36 24.45
N ARG A 112 -15.58 -14.49 24.62
CA ARG A 112 -16.18 -13.80 23.50
C ARG A 112 -15.19 -12.89 22.78
N LEU A 113 -14.36 -12.15 23.50
CA LEU A 113 -13.33 -11.29 22.90
C LEU A 113 -12.26 -12.12 22.20
N LEU A 114 -11.86 -13.27 22.76
CA LEU A 114 -10.94 -14.20 22.10
C LEU A 114 -11.48 -14.68 20.75
N GLU A 115 -12.77 -15.05 20.68
CA GLU A 115 -13.41 -15.40 19.41
C GLU A 115 -13.40 -14.23 18.41
N ILE A 116 -13.66 -13.00 18.87
CA ILE A 116 -13.65 -11.82 17.99
C ILE A 116 -12.24 -11.51 17.49
N ALA A 117 -11.20 -11.82 18.26
CA ALA A 117 -9.81 -11.58 17.87
C ALA A 117 -9.40 -12.33 16.59
N SER A 118 -9.92 -13.54 16.33
CA SER A 118 -9.67 -14.27 15.08
C SER A 118 -10.36 -13.66 13.86
N HIS A 119 -11.32 -12.76 14.07
CA HIS A 119 -12.05 -12.12 12.99
C HIS A 119 -11.38 -10.86 12.45
N CYS A 120 -10.25 -10.43 13.02
CA CYS A 120 -9.54 -9.25 12.56
C CYS A 120 -9.02 -9.47 11.12
N PRO A 121 -9.05 -8.43 10.26
CA PRO A 121 -8.63 -8.56 8.86
C PRO A 121 -7.24 -9.17 8.65
N VAL A 122 -6.27 -8.90 9.53
CA VAL A 122 -4.91 -9.43 9.42
C VAL A 122 -4.86 -10.93 9.80
N SER A 123 -5.57 -11.38 10.85
CA SER A 123 -5.70 -12.82 11.16
C SER A 123 -6.25 -13.59 9.95
N LYS A 124 -7.36 -13.10 9.37
CA LYS A 124 -7.96 -13.72 8.18
C LYS A 124 -7.03 -13.75 6.97
N MET A 125 -6.13 -12.77 6.85
CA MET A 125 -5.14 -12.73 5.78
C MET A 125 -4.07 -13.81 6.00
N LEU A 126 -3.49 -13.86 7.21
CA LEU A 126 -2.41 -14.78 7.58
C LEU A 126 -2.85 -16.25 7.55
N GLU A 127 -4.10 -16.53 7.94
CA GLU A 127 -4.70 -17.87 7.89
C GLU A 127 -5.23 -18.24 6.48
N GLY A 128 -5.15 -17.31 5.54
CA GLY A 128 -5.67 -17.45 4.18
C GLY A 128 -4.60 -17.80 3.13
N ASN A 129 -5.02 -17.80 1.86
CA ASN A 129 -4.14 -18.07 0.72
C ASN A 129 -3.50 -16.78 0.19
N ILE A 130 -2.35 -16.39 0.74
CA ILE A 130 -1.58 -15.21 0.30
C ILE A 130 -0.67 -15.59 -0.89
N LYS A 131 -0.57 -14.70 -1.88
CA LYS A 131 0.42 -14.80 -2.97
C LYS A 131 1.15 -13.47 -3.13
N VAL A 132 2.49 -13.50 -3.04
CA VAL A 132 3.35 -12.36 -3.36
C VAL A 132 3.78 -12.47 -4.83
N ARG A 133 3.68 -11.37 -5.58
CA ARG A 133 4.10 -11.30 -6.99
C ARG A 133 5.11 -10.18 -7.15
N SER A 134 6.26 -10.49 -7.74
CA SER A 134 7.36 -9.55 -7.95
C SER A 134 7.49 -9.19 -9.43
N TYR A 135 7.87 -7.96 -9.69
CA TYR A 135 8.07 -7.44 -11.04
C TYR A 135 9.32 -6.56 -11.05
N VAL A 136 10.19 -6.76 -12.04
CA VAL A 136 11.34 -5.88 -12.33
C VAL A 136 11.02 -5.08 -13.60
N PHE A 137 11.49 -3.84 -13.63
CA PHE A 137 11.39 -2.97 -14.81
C PHE A 137 12.75 -2.90 -15.49
N HIS A 138 12.76 -3.11 -16.80
CA HIS A 138 13.93 -2.92 -17.66
C HIS A 138 13.61 -1.76 -18.60
N GLU A 139 14.30 -0.62 -18.43
CA GLU A 139 14.07 0.56 -19.28
C GLU A 139 14.55 0.34 -20.72
N GLU A 140 15.55 -0.52 -20.90
CA GLU A 140 16.22 -0.81 -22.17
C GLU A 140 15.39 -1.68 -23.12
N GLU A 141 14.37 -2.37 -22.61
CA GLU A 141 13.57 -3.34 -23.40
C GLU A 141 12.28 -2.74 -23.99
N VAL A 142 12.08 -1.42 -23.87
CA VAL A 142 10.82 -0.77 -24.30
C VAL A 142 10.96 -0.12 -25.68
N ASP A 143 10.91 -0.93 -26.73
CA ASP A 143 10.95 -0.46 -28.12
C ASP A 143 9.66 0.26 -28.50
N ARG A 144 8.52 -0.16 -27.94
CA ARG A 144 7.21 0.37 -28.34
C ARG A 144 6.69 1.45 -27.41
N LYS A 145 6.74 2.71 -27.85
CA LYS A 145 6.12 3.87 -27.18
C LYS A 145 4.95 4.40 -28.01
N LEU A 146 3.73 4.27 -27.48
CA LEU A 146 2.53 4.86 -28.06
C LEU A 146 2.28 6.22 -27.43
N LYS A 147 1.95 7.23 -28.24
CA LYS A 147 1.68 8.59 -27.77
C LYS A 147 0.22 8.94 -28.05
N TYR A 148 -0.45 9.53 -27.06
CA TYR A 148 -1.81 10.05 -27.17
C TYR A 148 -1.83 11.47 -26.62
N SER A 149 -2.28 12.42 -27.44
CA SER A 149 -2.21 13.85 -27.11
C SER A 149 -3.60 14.47 -27.10
N ASN A 150 -3.85 15.40 -26.17
CA ASN A 150 -4.89 16.42 -26.28
C ASN A 150 -4.23 17.79 -26.50
N GLU A 151 -4.91 18.89 -26.19
CA GLU A 151 -4.37 20.25 -26.34
C GLU A 151 -3.23 20.53 -25.34
N ASP A 152 -3.35 20.03 -24.11
CA ASP A 152 -2.44 20.39 -23.00
C ASP A 152 -1.25 19.43 -22.85
N ILE A 153 -1.49 18.12 -22.96
CA ILE A 153 -0.51 17.08 -22.63
C ILE A 153 -0.42 15.99 -23.70
N THR A 154 0.73 15.30 -23.68
CA THR A 154 0.95 14.03 -24.37
C THR A 154 1.19 12.94 -23.35
N VAL A 155 0.33 11.92 -23.34
CA VAL A 155 0.51 10.68 -22.58
C VAL A 155 1.31 9.68 -23.41
N VAL A 156 2.41 9.21 -22.84
CA VAL A 156 3.25 8.14 -23.38
C VAL A 156 2.88 6.85 -22.70
N TRP A 157 2.45 5.86 -23.48
CA TRP A 157 2.16 4.51 -23.01
C TRP A 157 3.20 3.52 -23.54
N LYS A 158 3.75 2.74 -22.63
CA LYS A 158 4.73 1.67 -22.85
C LYS A 158 4.03 0.32 -22.61
N PRO A 159 3.49 -0.35 -23.66
CA PRO A 159 2.63 -1.52 -23.48
C PRO A 159 3.32 -2.69 -22.78
N GLU A 160 4.61 -2.90 -23.03
CA GLU A 160 5.43 -3.96 -22.41
C GLU A 160 5.54 -3.80 -20.89
N LEU A 161 5.46 -2.56 -20.39
CA LEU A 161 5.44 -2.29 -18.95
C LEU A 161 4.03 -2.37 -18.34
N CYS A 162 2.97 -2.46 -19.16
CA CYS A 162 1.59 -2.33 -18.74
C CYS A 162 0.98 -3.68 -18.31
N LYS A 163 1.11 -4.01 -17.03
CA LYS A 163 0.61 -5.29 -16.46
C LYS A 163 -0.85 -5.25 -15.98
N HIS A 164 -1.50 -4.09 -16.04
CA HIS A 164 -2.83 -3.86 -15.46
C HIS A 164 -3.73 -2.98 -16.34
N SER A 165 -3.66 -3.12 -17.67
CA SER A 165 -4.36 -2.25 -18.63
C SER A 165 -5.85 -2.05 -18.35
N GLY A 166 -6.53 -3.07 -17.80
CA GLY A 166 -7.93 -2.98 -17.39
C GLY A 166 -8.23 -1.92 -16.33
N ARG A 167 -7.24 -1.44 -15.55
CA ARG A 167 -7.45 -0.40 -14.54
C ARG A 167 -7.83 0.94 -15.13
N CYS A 168 -7.07 1.38 -16.13
CA CYS A 168 -7.32 2.67 -16.78
C CYS A 168 -8.69 2.66 -17.46
N VAL A 169 -9.03 1.55 -18.13
CA VAL A 169 -10.34 1.35 -18.77
C VAL A 169 -11.49 1.42 -17.77
N MET A 170 -11.34 0.82 -16.58
CA MET A 170 -12.41 0.81 -15.57
C MET A 170 -12.53 2.13 -14.81
N GLN A 171 -11.45 2.87 -14.63
CA GLN A 171 -11.42 4.10 -13.82
C GLN A 171 -11.69 5.37 -14.65
N LEU A 172 -11.37 5.37 -15.95
CA LEU A 172 -11.71 6.44 -16.90
C LEU A 172 -12.40 5.87 -18.15
N PRO A 173 -13.57 5.23 -18.03
CA PRO A 173 -14.21 4.52 -19.14
C PRO A 173 -14.53 5.42 -20.35
N LYS A 174 -14.73 6.72 -20.14
CA LYS A 174 -14.97 7.68 -21.24
C LYS A 174 -13.74 7.93 -22.10
N VAL A 175 -12.53 7.70 -21.58
CA VAL A 175 -11.26 7.84 -22.30
C VAL A 175 -10.95 6.59 -23.13
N PHE A 176 -11.60 5.46 -22.88
CA PHE A 176 -11.27 4.19 -23.52
C PHE A 176 -12.46 3.60 -24.30
N ASN A 177 -12.29 3.39 -25.60
CA ASN A 177 -13.27 2.73 -26.47
C ASN A 177 -12.66 1.48 -27.12
N LEU A 178 -12.99 0.30 -26.58
CA LEU A 178 -12.45 -0.99 -27.04
C LEU A 178 -12.94 -1.41 -28.44
N LYS A 179 -13.95 -0.73 -28.99
CA LYS A 179 -14.52 -1.04 -30.31
C LYS A 179 -13.84 -0.28 -31.44
N THR A 180 -13.03 0.73 -31.14
CA THR A 180 -12.41 1.61 -32.15
C THR A 180 -10.89 1.53 -32.12
N LYS A 181 -10.24 1.90 -33.23
CA LYS A 181 -8.80 2.17 -33.28
C LYS A 181 -8.60 3.60 -33.81
N PRO A 182 -7.91 4.49 -33.07
CA PRO A 182 -7.37 4.30 -31.74
C PRO A 182 -8.46 4.06 -30.69
N TRP A 183 -8.12 3.27 -29.66
CA TRP A 183 -9.03 2.86 -28.57
C TRP A 183 -8.94 3.80 -27.36
N VAL A 184 -8.14 4.86 -27.47
CA VAL A 184 -7.94 5.91 -26.46
C VAL A 184 -8.39 7.24 -27.05
N THR A 185 -9.25 7.95 -26.32
CA THR A 185 -9.82 9.24 -26.69
C THR A 185 -9.48 10.26 -25.59
N MET A 186 -8.47 11.10 -25.84
CA MET A 186 -7.94 12.05 -24.85
C MET A 186 -8.89 13.20 -24.51
N SER A 187 -9.99 13.37 -25.26
CA SER A 187 -11.10 14.29 -24.94
C SER A 187 -12.20 13.66 -24.09
N GLY A 188 -12.07 12.37 -23.71
CA GLY A 188 -13.07 11.66 -22.92
C GLY A 188 -13.14 12.09 -21.44
N ALA A 189 -12.13 12.81 -20.95
CA ALA A 189 -12.06 13.40 -19.61
C ALA A 189 -11.19 14.67 -19.66
N ASP A 190 -11.26 15.49 -18.62
CA ASP A 190 -10.37 16.66 -18.48
C ASP A 190 -8.91 16.24 -18.25
N THR A 191 -8.00 17.16 -18.55
CA THR A 191 -6.54 16.94 -18.48
C THR A 191 -6.10 16.53 -17.07
N GLU A 192 -6.66 17.13 -16.02
CA GLU A 192 -6.28 16.82 -14.64
C GLU A 192 -6.71 15.41 -14.22
N ALA A 193 -7.91 14.98 -14.61
CA ALA A 193 -8.36 13.60 -14.40
C ALA A 193 -7.48 12.58 -15.12
N ILE A 194 -7.01 12.89 -16.33
CA ILE A 194 -6.10 12.04 -17.09
C ILE A 194 -4.72 11.98 -16.42
N LYS A 195 -4.14 13.11 -16.00
CA LYS A 195 -2.87 13.16 -15.25
C LYS A 195 -2.96 12.32 -13.97
N ALA A 196 -3.98 12.55 -13.15
CA ALA A 196 -4.21 11.82 -11.90
C ALA A 196 -4.36 10.31 -12.14
N GLN A 197 -4.89 9.89 -13.30
CA GLN A 197 -4.97 8.48 -13.67
C GLN A 197 -3.61 7.92 -14.10
N VAL A 198 -2.81 8.68 -14.84
CA VAL A 198 -1.45 8.30 -15.24
C VAL A 198 -0.55 8.15 -14.01
N GLU A 199 -0.64 9.06 -13.04
CA GLU A 199 0.14 9.01 -11.78
C GLU A 199 -0.19 7.81 -10.90
N LYS A 200 -1.39 7.23 -11.06
CA LYS A 200 -1.75 5.97 -10.39
C LYS A 200 -1.13 4.74 -11.04
N CYS A 201 -0.38 4.88 -12.14
CA CYS A 201 0.28 3.77 -12.82
C CYS A 201 1.42 3.22 -11.94
N PRO A 202 1.27 2.01 -11.34
CA PRO A 202 2.28 1.50 -10.40
C PRO A 202 3.53 0.98 -11.13
N THR A 203 3.48 0.86 -12.46
CA THR A 203 4.54 0.25 -13.26
C THR A 203 5.36 1.25 -14.07
N GLY A 204 5.04 2.55 -14.03
CA GLY A 204 5.65 3.55 -14.91
C GLY A 204 5.36 3.31 -16.40
N ALA A 205 4.37 2.46 -16.72
CA ALA A 205 3.96 2.19 -18.10
C ALA A 205 3.29 3.40 -18.75
N LEU A 206 2.78 4.33 -17.93
CA LEU A 206 2.22 5.59 -18.38
C LEU A 206 3.07 6.72 -17.81
N SER A 207 3.37 7.70 -18.64
CA SER A 207 3.95 8.98 -18.26
C SER A 207 3.26 10.07 -19.08
N TRP A 208 3.34 11.33 -18.64
CA TRP A 208 2.80 12.46 -19.39
C TRP A 208 3.82 13.60 -19.46
N VAL A 209 3.71 14.42 -20.51
CA VAL A 209 4.50 15.64 -20.69
C VAL A 209 3.57 16.75 -21.22
N TYR A 210 3.85 18.01 -20.90
CA TYR A 210 3.13 19.13 -21.50
C TYR A 210 3.50 19.31 -22.98
N ASN A 211 2.53 19.68 -23.80
CA ASN A 211 2.75 19.92 -25.24
C ASN A 211 3.45 21.26 -25.50
N LYS A 212 3.23 22.24 -24.62
CA LYS A 212 3.94 23.52 -24.59
C LYS A 212 4.69 23.59 -23.26
N PRO A 213 5.95 24.05 -23.21
CA PRO A 213 6.59 24.34 -21.93
C PRO A 213 5.71 25.37 -21.19
N GLU A 214 5.44 25.13 -19.90
CA GLU A 214 4.87 26.16 -19.03
C GLU A 214 5.65 27.46 -19.25
N SER A 215 4.97 28.55 -19.61
CA SER A 215 5.54 29.86 -19.29
C SER A 215 5.61 29.89 -17.77
N PRO A 216 6.77 30.13 -17.15
CA PRO A 216 6.80 30.31 -15.72
C PRO A 216 5.84 31.46 -15.39
N GLU A 217 4.86 31.21 -14.53
CA GLU A 217 4.19 32.30 -13.82
C GLU A 217 5.29 33.00 -13.01
N GLU A 218 5.82 34.10 -13.55
CA GLU A 218 6.61 35.03 -12.77
C GLU A 218 5.72 35.47 -11.60
N PRO A 219 6.15 35.30 -10.34
CA PRO A 219 5.42 35.86 -9.23
C PRO A 219 5.32 37.36 -9.45
N ALA A 220 4.10 37.90 -9.37
CA ALA A 220 3.85 39.33 -9.39
C ALA A 220 4.74 39.98 -8.32
N ILE A 221 5.78 40.69 -8.78
CA ILE A 221 6.52 41.63 -7.95
C ILE A 221 5.56 42.78 -7.73
N ASP A 222 4.93 42.81 -6.56
CA ASP A 222 4.17 43.97 -6.11
C ASP A 222 5.17 45.11 -5.88
N SER A 223 5.30 45.99 -6.89
CA SER A 223 6.09 47.20 -6.81
C SER A 223 5.18 48.42 -6.85
N GLU A 224 4.43 48.65 -5.78
CA GLU A 224 3.89 49.97 -5.47
C GLU A 224 3.98 50.24 -3.95
N PHE A 225 4.94 51.11 -3.62
CA PHE A 225 5.08 51.97 -2.42
C PHE A 225 5.21 51.36 -1.02
#